data_AF-A0A0R3SG85-F1
#
_entry.id   AF-A0A0R3SG85-F1
#
_cell.length_a   1.000
_cell.length_b   1.000
_cell.length_c   1.000
_cell.angle_alpha   90.00
_cell.angle_beta   90.00
_cell.angle_gamma   90.00
#
_symmetry.space_group_name_H-M   'P 1'
#
loop_
_entity.id
_entity.type
_entity.pdbx_description
1 polymer ?
#
loop_
_entity_poly.entity_id
_entity_poly.type
_entity_poly.pdbx_seq_one_letter_code
_entity_poly.pdbx_strand_id
1 'polypeptide(L)'
;MVAIQAKDDKTIEQNDKLAVIHSVDINSEILKEIIEWCEYHKRCTPEKDNKRDGNRASWELCEWDRGFFLENRQKFGELVDAAILLDMEHLCDACSIYVTERFREYKESGESPRYCNSS
;
A
#
# COMPACT_ATOMS: atom_id res chain seq x y z
N MET A 1 39.36 42.47 29.46
CA MET A 1 39.30 41.77 28.17
C MET A 1 38.47 40.52 28.42
N VAL A 2 37.20 40.53 27.99
CA VAL A 2 36.15 39.58 28.43
C VAL A 2 36.17 38.31 27.57
N ALA A 3 35.82 37.20 28.23
CA ALA A 3 35.81 35.81 27.82
C ALA A 3 35.49 35.49 26.34
N ILE A 4 36.29 34.59 25.76
CA ILE A 4 35.92 33.83 24.58
C ILE A 4 35.17 32.58 25.07
N GLN A 5 33.88 32.52 24.81
CA GLN A 5 33.08 31.30 24.92
C GLN A 5 32.34 31.08 23.60
N ALA A 6 32.60 29.96 22.94
CA ALA A 6 31.69 29.29 22.00
C ALA A 6 32.33 27.93 21.68
N LYS A 7 32.02 26.87 22.45
CA LYS A 7 31.02 25.85 22.11
C LYS A 7 31.30 25.19 20.76
N ASP A 8 32.13 24.15 20.78
CA ASP A 8 32.14 23.09 19.77
C ASP A 8 30.89 22.21 19.96
N ASP A 9 29.71 22.71 19.61
CA ASP A 9 28.56 21.84 19.33
C ASP A 9 28.74 21.33 17.90
N LYS A 10 29.38 20.16 17.75
CA LYS A 10 29.22 19.37 16.54
C LYS A 10 27.75 18.99 16.44
N THR A 11 27.01 19.79 15.68
CA THR A 11 25.68 19.45 15.18
C THR A 11 25.81 18.11 14.46
N ILE A 12 25.40 17.05 15.14
CA ILE A 12 25.02 15.81 14.48
C ILE A 12 23.79 16.22 13.67
N GLU A 13 23.98 16.52 12.38
CA GLU A 13 22.89 16.44 11.41
C GLU A 13 22.51 14.95 11.31
N GLN A 14 21.81 14.48 12.32
CA GLN A 14 21.05 13.26 12.24
C GLN A 14 19.92 13.60 11.29
N ASN A 15 20.16 13.26 10.03
CA ASN A 15 19.19 13.07 8.97
C ASN A 15 17.87 12.54 9.55
N ASP A 16 16.98 13.47 9.90
CA ASP A 16 15.64 13.25 10.44
C ASP A 16 14.69 12.79 9.32
N LYS A 17 15.23 11.89 8.50
CA LYS A 17 14.59 11.15 7.44
C LYS A 17 14.84 9.66 7.65
N LEU A 18 15.20 9.27 8.88
CA LEU A 18 14.91 7.93 9.35
C LEU A 18 13.40 7.81 9.26
N ALA A 19 12.97 7.01 8.28
CA ALA A 19 11.59 6.65 8.05
C ALA A 19 10.87 6.56 9.40
N VAL A 20 9.71 7.19 9.51
CA VAL A 20 8.74 6.77 10.53
C VAL A 20 8.56 5.27 10.27
N ILE A 21 9.31 4.45 11.00
CA ILE A 21 9.17 3.00 10.94
C ILE A 21 7.83 2.82 11.59
N HIS A 22 6.79 2.78 10.75
CA HIS A 22 5.48 2.39 11.17
C HIS A 22 5.71 1.05 11.85
N SER A 23 5.45 0.98 13.16
CA SER A 23 5.48 -0.27 13.92
C SER A 23 4.28 -1.09 13.45
N VAL A 24 4.32 -1.55 12.20
CA VAL A 24 3.34 -2.46 11.61
C VAL A 24 3.65 -3.81 12.20
N ASP A 25 2.80 -4.29 13.11
CA ASP A 25 2.80 -5.70 13.45
C ASP A 25 2.08 -6.43 12.31
N ILE A 26 2.83 -7.13 11.45
CA ILE A 26 2.21 -7.88 10.36
C ILE A 26 1.60 -9.14 10.97
N ASN A 27 0.26 -9.18 10.97
CA ASN A 27 -0.47 -10.35 11.40
C ASN A 27 -0.19 -11.55 10.46
N SER A 28 -0.03 -12.73 11.05
CA SER A 28 0.14 -14.01 10.34
C SER A 28 -0.93 -14.28 9.28
N GLU A 29 -2.13 -13.72 9.46
CA GLU A 29 -3.21 -13.83 8.49
C GLU A 29 -2.94 -13.02 7.22
N ILE A 30 -2.43 -11.79 7.35
CA ILE A 30 -2.05 -10.93 6.22
C ILE A 30 -0.94 -11.58 5.40
N LEU A 31 0.02 -12.22 6.06
CA LEU A 31 1.08 -12.96 5.36
C LEU A 31 0.52 -14.10 4.52
N LYS A 32 -0.55 -14.78 4.97
CA LYS A 32 -1.18 -15.85 4.17
C LYS A 32 -1.82 -15.28 2.91
N GLU A 33 -2.54 -14.16 3.02
CA GLU A 33 -3.15 -13.46 1.88
C GLU A 33 -2.09 -13.02 0.86
N ILE A 34 -0.96 -12.48 1.34
CA ILE A 34 0.17 -12.09 0.46
C ILE A 34 0.77 -13.31 -0.24
N ILE A 35 0.92 -14.44 0.47
CA ILE A 35 1.41 -15.67 -0.14
C ILE A 35 0.45 -16.16 -1.23
N GLU A 36 -0.86 -16.15 -0.97
CA GLU A 36 -1.88 -16.51 -1.96
C GLU A 36 -1.80 -15.61 -3.20
N TRP A 37 -1.70 -14.30 -2.99
CA TRP A 37 -1.51 -13.32 -4.06
C TRP A 37 -0.27 -13.64 -4.92
N CYS A 38 0.85 -13.97 -4.27
CA CYS A 38 2.07 -14.35 -4.95
C CYS A 38 1.92 -15.67 -5.73
N GLU A 39 1.25 -16.68 -5.16
CA GLU A 39 1.05 -17.97 -5.81
C GLU A 39 0.21 -17.84 -7.08
N TYR A 40 -0.83 -17.00 -7.05
CA TYR A 40 -1.64 -16.68 -8.21
C TYR A 40 -0.79 -16.02 -9.30
N HIS A 41 -0.11 -14.91 -8.98
CA HIS A 41 0.64 -14.13 -9.97
C HIS A 41 1.89 -14.86 -10.49
N LYS A 42 2.49 -15.77 -9.72
CA LYS A 42 3.59 -16.62 -10.19
C LYS A 42 3.18 -17.57 -11.31
N ARG A 43 1.91 -17.99 -11.34
CA ARG A 43 1.36 -18.94 -12.33
C ARG A 43 0.50 -18.24 -13.39
N CYS A 44 0.31 -16.93 -13.26
CA CYS A 44 -0.58 -16.17 -14.13
C CYS A 44 0.06 -15.94 -15.49
N THR A 45 -0.73 -16.08 -16.55
CA THR A 45 -0.35 -15.68 -17.90
C THR A 45 -0.53 -14.16 -18.04
N PRO A 46 0.29 -13.45 -18.84
CA PRO A 46 0.18 -11.99 -19.01
C PRO A 46 -1.24 -11.49 -19.39
N GLU A 47 -2.01 -12.30 -20.12
CA GLU A 47 -3.38 -11.99 -20.54
C GLU A 47 -4.40 -11.96 -19.38
N LYS A 48 -4.09 -12.63 -18.27
CA LYS A 48 -4.95 -12.74 -17.08
C LYS A 48 -4.48 -11.85 -15.94
N ASP A 49 -3.35 -11.16 -16.13
CA ASP A 49 -2.79 -10.23 -15.16
C ASP A 49 -3.43 -8.83 -15.31
N ASN A 50 -3.11 -7.95 -14.38
CA ASN A 50 -3.50 -6.55 -14.38
C ASN A 50 -3.04 -5.86 -15.68
N LYS A 51 -3.93 -5.06 -16.26
CA LYS A 51 -3.56 -4.27 -17.43
C LYS A 51 -2.77 -3.06 -16.98
N ARG A 52 -1.49 -3.02 -17.37
CA ARG A 52 -0.54 -1.98 -17.00
C ARG A 52 0.01 -1.20 -18.20
N ASP A 53 -0.78 -1.09 -19.27
CA ASP A 53 -0.37 -0.37 -20.47
C ASP A 53 -0.56 1.15 -20.32
N GLY A 54 0.40 1.91 -20.86
CA GLY A 54 0.36 3.36 -20.91
C GLY A 54 0.50 4.05 -19.55
N ASN A 55 -0.41 4.99 -19.28
CA ASN A 55 -0.38 5.82 -18.08
C ASN A 55 -0.91 5.03 -16.87
N ARG A 56 -0.34 5.23 -15.67
CA ARG A 56 -0.85 4.65 -14.42
C ARG A 56 -2.34 4.92 -14.18
N ALA A 57 -2.87 6.04 -14.69
CA ALA A 57 -4.28 6.37 -14.61
C ALA A 57 -5.21 5.47 -15.46
N SER A 58 -4.65 4.79 -16.47
CA SER A 58 -5.35 3.82 -17.33
C SER A 58 -5.11 2.36 -16.93
N TRP A 59 -4.39 2.12 -15.84
CA TRP A 59 -4.20 0.76 -15.34
C TRP A 59 -5.51 0.22 -14.77
N GLU A 60 -5.77 -1.06 -15.00
CA GLU A 60 -6.99 -1.76 -14.57
C GLU A 60 -6.61 -3.07 -13.86
N LEU A 61 -7.37 -3.39 -12.80
CA LEU A 61 -7.23 -4.66 -12.12
C LEU A 61 -7.80 -5.82 -12.94
N CYS A 62 -7.17 -6.99 -12.82
CA CYS A 62 -7.75 -8.23 -13.30
C CYS A 62 -8.93 -8.66 -12.40
N GLU A 63 -9.75 -9.59 -12.89
CA GLU A 63 -10.93 -10.04 -12.13
C GLU A 63 -10.56 -10.71 -10.81
N TRP A 64 -9.44 -11.44 -10.77
CA TRP A 64 -8.99 -12.11 -9.56
C TRP A 64 -8.57 -11.12 -8.48
N ASP A 65 -7.77 -10.10 -8.83
CA ASP A 65 -7.37 -9.05 -7.89
C ASP A 65 -8.55 -8.25 -7.37
N ARG A 66 -9.55 -7.96 -8.23
CA ARG A 66 -10.79 -7.31 -7.78
C ARG A 66 -11.52 -8.14 -6.73
N GLY A 67 -11.59 -9.46 -6.90
CA GLY A 67 -12.17 -10.38 -5.93
C GLY A 67 -11.36 -10.43 -4.64
N PHE A 68 -10.05 -10.64 -4.76
CA PHE A 68 -9.11 -10.71 -3.65
C PHE A 68 -9.18 -9.47 -2.75
N PHE A 69 -9.15 -8.25 -3.32
CA PHE A 69 -9.27 -7.03 -2.53
C PHE A 69 -10.68 -6.79 -1.99
N LEU A 70 -11.72 -7.33 -2.64
CA LEU A 70 -13.09 -7.25 -2.15
C LEU A 70 -13.30 -8.14 -0.92
N GLU A 71 -12.75 -9.35 -0.93
CA GLU A 71 -12.77 -10.29 0.20
C GLU A 71 -11.92 -9.75 1.36
N ASN A 72 -10.78 -9.15 1.05
CA ASN A 72 -9.85 -8.59 2.03
C ASN A 72 -10.14 -7.14 2.44
N ARG A 73 -11.33 -6.58 2.17
CA ARG A 73 -11.62 -5.15 2.45
C ARG A 73 -11.39 -4.72 3.89
N GLN A 74 -11.72 -5.57 4.86
CA GLN A 74 -11.54 -5.24 6.29
C GLN A 74 -10.07 -5.14 6.68
N LYS A 75 -9.20 -5.88 5.99
CA LYS A 75 -7.76 -6.00 6.26
C LYS A 75 -6.91 -5.29 5.21
N PHE A 76 -7.54 -4.55 4.31
CA PHE A 76 -6.86 -3.91 3.18
C PHE A 76 -5.78 -2.93 3.63
N GLY A 77 -6.01 -2.18 4.73
CA GLY A 77 -5.00 -1.27 5.28
C GLY A 77 -3.72 -2.01 5.72
N GLU A 78 -3.88 -3.09 6.47
CA GLU A 78 -2.75 -3.94 6.90
C GLU A 78 -2.05 -4.60 5.71
N LEU A 79 -2.81 -4.99 4.68
CA LEU A 79 -2.27 -5.54 3.44
C LEU A 79 -1.41 -4.50 2.69
N VAL A 80 -1.86 -3.24 2.62
CA VAL A 80 -1.09 -2.14 2.02
C VAL A 80 0.20 -1.89 2.81
N ASP A 81 0.10 -1.81 4.14
CA ASP A 81 1.28 -1.59 4.99
C ASP A 81 2.29 -2.74 4.85
N ALA A 82 1.83 -3.99 4.81
CA ALA A 82 2.67 -5.16 4.61
C ALA A 82 3.31 -5.17 3.20
N ALA A 83 2.57 -4.80 2.16
CA ALA A 83 3.12 -4.70 0.80
C ALA A 83 4.24 -3.65 0.70
N ILE A 84 4.08 -2.51 1.38
CA ILE A 84 5.11 -1.46 1.46
C ILE A 84 6.31 -1.96 2.27
N LEU A 85 6.09 -2.62 3.40
CA LEU A 85 7.17 -3.13 4.26
C LEU A 85 8.02 -4.20 3.55
N LEU A 86 7.38 -5.07 2.77
CA LEU A 86 8.02 -6.14 2.01
C LEU A 86 8.56 -5.69 0.65
N ASP A 87 8.43 -4.40 0.32
CA ASP A 87 8.88 -3.80 -0.95
C ASP A 87 8.29 -4.49 -2.20
N MET A 88 6.99 -4.81 -2.16
CA MET A 88 6.29 -5.50 -3.24
C MET A 88 5.65 -4.53 -4.24
N GLU A 89 6.44 -4.04 -5.20
CA GLU A 89 6.01 -3.03 -6.19
C GLU A 89 4.69 -3.40 -6.90
N HIS A 90 4.56 -4.64 -7.38
CA HIS A 90 3.36 -5.07 -8.11
C HIS A 90 2.09 -5.08 -7.24
N LEU A 91 2.19 -5.49 -5.98
CA LEU A 91 1.07 -5.49 -5.05
C LEU A 91 0.70 -4.06 -4.64
N CYS A 92 1.69 -3.18 -4.40
CA CYS A 92 1.47 -1.76 -4.14
C CYS A 92 0.75 -1.05 -5.30
N ASP A 93 1.12 -1.37 -6.54
CA ASP A 93 0.43 -0.85 -7.71
C ASP A 93 -1.01 -1.34 -7.79
N ALA A 94 -1.25 -2.64 -7.56
CA ALA A 94 -2.59 -3.21 -7.56
C ALA A 94 -3.48 -2.57 -6.48
N CYS A 95 -2.94 -2.37 -5.27
CA CYS A 95 -3.60 -1.61 -4.20
C CYS A 95 -3.93 -0.17 -4.62
N SER A 96 -3.02 0.51 -5.32
CA SER A 96 -3.22 1.89 -5.78
C SER A 96 -4.34 1.97 -6.83
N ILE A 97 -4.40 1.01 -7.76
CA ILE A 97 -5.48 0.92 -8.76
C ILE A 97 -6.81 0.65 -8.05
N TYR A 98 -6.85 -0.31 -7.12
CA TYR A 98 -8.04 -0.66 -6.35
C TYR A 98 -8.66 0.55 -5.64
N VAL A 99 -7.83 1.31 -4.92
CA VAL A 99 -8.24 2.52 -4.21
C VAL A 99 -8.75 3.56 -5.21
N THR A 100 -8.07 3.73 -6.34
CA THR A 100 -8.47 4.66 -7.40
C THR A 100 -9.83 4.29 -7.99
N GLU A 101 -10.08 3.01 -8.30
CA GLU A 101 -11.38 2.51 -8.78
C GLU A 101 -12.48 2.83 -7.76
N ARG A 102 -12.26 2.52 -6.47
CA ARG A 102 -13.22 2.81 -5.39
C ARG A 102 -13.53 4.30 -5.22
N PHE A 103 -12.52 5.16 -5.35
CA PHE A 103 -12.73 6.61 -5.29
C PHE A 103 -13.44 7.17 -6.53
N ARG A 104 -13.24 6.58 -7.72
CA ARG A 104 -13.98 6.95 -8.93
C ARG A 104 -15.45 6.58 -8.80
N GLU A 105 -15.73 5.35 -8.36
CA GLU A 105 -17.09 4.87 -8.05
C GLU A 105 -17.81 5.82 -7.06
N TYR A 106 -17.09 6.33 -6.05
CA TYR A 106 -17.64 7.31 -5.11
C TYR A 106 -18.05 8.63 -5.78
N LYS A 107 -17.18 9.19 -6.64
CA LYS A 107 -17.45 10.46 -7.32
C LYS A 107 -18.65 10.37 -8.27
N GLU A 108 -18.85 9.22 -8.89
CA GLU A 108 -19.93 9.00 -9.85
C GLU A 108 -21.27 8.70 -9.17
N SER A 109 -21.25 8.01 -8.03
CA SER A 109 -22.46 7.63 -7.28
C SER A 109 -22.94 8.69 -6.28
N GLY A 110 -22.06 9.55 -5.78
CA GLY A 110 -22.39 10.57 -4.76
C GLY A 110 -22.65 10.01 -3.36
N GLU A 111 -22.54 8.70 -3.14
CA GLU A 111 -22.78 8.02 -1.86
C GLU A 111 -21.48 7.57 -1.21
N SER A 112 -21.21 8.02 0.03
CA SER A 112 -19.98 7.69 0.78
C SER A 112 -19.71 6.18 0.80
N PRO A 113 -18.48 5.70 0.54
CA PRO A 113 -18.16 4.29 0.65
C PRO A 113 -18.51 3.82 2.06
N ARG A 114 -19.53 2.96 2.15
CA ARG A 114 -19.93 2.31 3.39
C ARG A 114 -18.80 1.38 3.81
N TYR A 115 -17.82 1.90 4.54
CA TYR A 115 -17.00 1.05 5.40
C TYR A 115 -17.92 0.57 6.50
N CYS A 116 -18.27 -0.72 6.43
CA CYS A 116 -19.07 -1.39 7.44
C CYS A 116 -18.27 -1.33 8.75
N ASN A 117 -18.54 -0.33 9.58
CA ASN A 117 -18.14 -0.35 10.99
C ASN A 117 -19.01 -1.40 11.67
N SER A 118 -18.51 -2.62 11.79
CA SER A 118 -19.11 -3.61 12.68
C SER A 118 -18.92 -3.12 14.11
N SER A 119 -20.06 -2.87 14.77
CA SER A 119 -20.15 -2.64 16.22
C SER A 119 -19.90 -3.92 17.01
#